data_AF-M5RQH9-F1
#
_entry.id   AF-M5RQH9-F1
#
_cell.length_a   1.000
_cell.length_b   1.000
_cell.length_c   1.000
_cell.angle_alpha   90.00
_cell.angle_beta   90.00
_cell.angle_gamma   90.00
#
_symmetry.space_group_name_H-M   'P 1'
#
loop_
_entity.id
_entity.type
_entity.pdbx_description
1 polymer ?
#
loop_
_entity_poly.entity_id
_entity_poly.type
_entity_poly.pdbx_seq_one_letter_code
_entity_poly.pdbx_strand_id
1 'polypeptide(L)'
;MFFGGPWFSRLRACLRFAFDALSHRPGWSEAFDWGTAIDARGEELCRLLSEPTTYVYVAGLEIIRDQLNEVMAEMAGSNQTWFRWKEDLVAEGRWIELLY
;
A
#
# COMPACT_ATOMS: atom_id res chain seq x y z
N MET A 1 31.16 2.18 -22.86
CA MET A 1 29.70 2.40 -22.77
C MET A 1 29.01 1.05 -22.88
N PHE A 2 28.66 0.42 -21.76
CA PHE A 2 27.98 -0.88 -21.73
C PHE A 2 26.91 -0.83 -20.64
N PHE A 3 25.65 -0.61 -21.02
CA PHE A 3 24.49 -0.99 -20.19
C PHE A 3 23.35 -1.40 -21.13
N GLY A 4 23.41 -2.64 -21.60
CA GLY A 4 22.42 -3.26 -22.49
C GLY A 4 22.32 -4.76 -22.25
N GLY A 5 22.34 -5.18 -20.98
CA GLY A 5 22.27 -6.59 -20.60
C GLY A 5 20.82 -7.08 -20.40
N PRO A 6 20.56 -8.40 -20.58
CA PRO A 6 19.23 -9.03 -20.50
C PRO A 6 18.52 -8.90 -19.13
N TRP A 7 19.22 -8.37 -18.13
CA TRP A 7 18.70 -8.09 -16.78
C TRP A 7 17.72 -6.90 -16.75
N PHE A 8 17.92 -5.89 -17.61
CA PHE A 8 17.09 -4.67 -17.61
C PHE A 8 15.65 -4.92 -18.10
N SER A 9 15.48 -5.87 -19.02
CA SER A 9 14.18 -6.26 -19.58
C SER A 9 13.31 -7.02 -18.57
N ARG A 10 13.94 -7.77 -17.67
CA ARG A 10 13.26 -8.62 -16.67
C ARG A 10 12.70 -7.81 -15.50
N LEU A 11 13.41 -6.76 -15.07
CA LEU A 11 12.93 -5.79 -14.07
C LEU A 11 11.75 -4.95 -14.59
N ARG A 12 11.79 -4.49 -15.84
CA ARG A 12 10.65 -3.76 -16.48
C ARG A 12 9.40 -4.63 -16.62
N ALA A 13 9.56 -5.93 -16.88
CA ALA A 13 8.44 -6.86 -16.94
C ALA A 13 7.80 -7.07 -15.56
N CYS A 14 8.60 -7.24 -14.51
CA CYS A 14 8.09 -7.45 -13.14
C CYS A 14 7.28 -6.26 -12.63
N LEU A 15 7.77 -5.04 -12.84
CA LEU A 15 7.07 -3.82 -12.44
C LEU A 15 5.74 -3.64 -13.21
N ARG A 16 5.71 -4.02 -14.49
CA ARG A 16 4.48 -3.97 -15.30
C ARG A 16 3.43 -4.95 -14.81
N PHE A 17 3.79 -6.17 -14.47
CA PHE A 17 2.84 -7.14 -13.91
C PHE A 17 2.31 -6.72 -12.55
N ALA A 18 3.16 -6.18 -11.68
CA ALA A 18 2.72 -5.64 -10.40
C ALA A 18 1.73 -4.48 -10.59
N PHE A 19 2.01 -3.57 -11.52
CA PHE A 19 1.10 -2.48 -11.84
C PHE A 19 -0.22 -2.98 -12.46
N ASP A 20 -0.17 -3.87 -13.44
CA ASP A 20 -1.35 -4.38 -14.17
C ASP A 20 -2.28 -5.24 -13.28
N ALA A 21 -1.69 -6.00 -12.35
CA ALA A 21 -2.41 -6.71 -11.30
C ALA A 21 -3.16 -5.76 -10.35
N LEU A 22 -2.62 -4.55 -10.11
CA LEU A 22 -3.25 -3.49 -9.31
C LEU A 22 -4.14 -2.53 -10.15
N SER A 23 -4.14 -2.67 -11.47
CA SER A 23 -4.79 -1.75 -12.43
C SER A 23 -6.13 -2.25 -12.94
N HIS A 24 -6.52 -3.50 -12.67
CA HIS A 24 -7.87 -3.97 -12.94
C HIS A 24 -8.85 -3.27 -12.01
N ARG A 25 -9.38 -2.14 -12.47
CA ARG A 25 -10.21 -1.25 -11.69
C ARG A 25 -11.57 -1.00 -12.36
N PRO A 26 -12.40 -2.04 -12.54
CA PRO A 26 -13.82 -1.85 -12.88
C PRO A 26 -14.55 -1.28 -11.65
N GLY A 27 -15.30 -0.18 -11.80
CA GLY A 27 -16.26 0.27 -10.78
C GLY A 27 -15.80 1.32 -9.75
N TRP A 28 -14.85 2.21 -10.07
CA TRP A 28 -14.40 3.32 -9.18
C TRP A 28 -15.48 4.29 -8.65
N SER A 29 -16.74 4.15 -9.05
CA SER A 29 -17.86 4.95 -8.55
C SER A 29 -18.58 4.31 -7.36
N GLU A 30 -18.27 3.07 -6.98
CA GLU A 30 -18.89 2.39 -5.86
C GLU A 30 -18.04 2.56 -4.59
N ALA A 31 -18.69 2.67 -3.43
CA ALA A 31 -18.01 2.77 -2.15
C ALA A 31 -17.08 1.56 -1.99
N PHE A 32 -15.77 1.81 -1.95
CA PHE A 32 -14.79 0.74 -1.83
C PHE A 32 -14.94 0.08 -0.45
N ASP A 33 -15.20 -1.23 -0.44
CA ASP A 33 -15.34 -2.01 0.80
C ASP A 33 -13.96 -2.27 1.42
N TRP A 34 -13.45 -1.24 2.09
CA TRP A 34 -12.19 -1.27 2.83
C TRP A 34 -12.17 -2.37 3.89
N GLY A 35 -13.30 -2.55 4.58
CA GLY A 35 -13.45 -3.54 5.64
C GLY A 35 -13.17 -4.93 5.11
N THR A 36 -13.90 -5.37 4.08
CA THR A 36 -13.67 -6.71 3.50
C THR A 36 -12.29 -6.86 2.87
N ALA A 37 -11.75 -5.81 2.24
CA ALA A 37 -10.45 -5.86 1.58
C ALA A 37 -9.27 -5.99 2.55
N ILE A 38 -9.33 -5.27 3.67
CA ILE A 38 -8.26 -5.22 4.68
C ILE A 38 -8.43 -6.31 5.73
N ASP A 39 -9.64 -6.53 6.25
CA ASP A 39 -9.91 -7.49 7.33
C ASP A 39 -9.58 -8.93 6.89
N ALA A 40 -9.96 -9.31 5.67
CA ALA A 40 -9.64 -10.62 5.10
C ALA A 40 -8.13 -10.90 4.97
N ARG A 41 -7.29 -9.87 5.09
CA ARG A 41 -5.83 -9.92 4.95
C ARG A 41 -5.09 -9.30 6.13
N GLY A 42 -5.77 -8.99 7.24
CA GLY A 42 -5.21 -8.19 8.33
C GLY A 42 -3.93 -8.78 8.93
N GLU A 43 -3.91 -10.09 9.19
CA GLU A 43 -2.70 -10.78 9.71
C GLU A 43 -1.51 -10.68 8.75
N GLU A 44 -1.75 -10.86 7.46
CA GLU A 44 -0.72 -10.77 6.43
C GLU A 44 -0.23 -9.33 6.26
N LEU A 45 -1.13 -8.35 6.33
CA LEU A 45 -0.78 -6.93 6.28
C LEU A 45 0.07 -6.54 7.48
N CYS A 46 -0.30 -6.94 8.70
CA CYS A 46 0.50 -6.73 9.90
C CYS A 46 1.92 -7.30 9.75
N ARG A 47 2.03 -8.53 9.22
CA ARG A 47 3.33 -9.14 8.92
C ARG A 47 4.13 -8.31 7.92
N LEU A 48 3.53 -7.98 6.77
CA LEU A 48 4.21 -7.21 5.72
C LEU A 48 4.66 -5.83 6.23
N LEU A 49 3.84 -5.12 7.00
CA LEU A 49 4.20 -3.81 7.53
C LEU A 49 5.41 -3.85 8.49
N SER A 50 5.58 -4.98 9.19
CA SER A 50 6.76 -5.21 10.04
C SER A 50 8.04 -5.57 9.27
N GLU A 51 7.93 -5.93 7.98
CA GLU A 51 9.11 -6.24 7.17
C GLU A 51 9.80 -4.94 6.71
N PRO A 52 11.13 -4.82 6.87
CA PRO A 52 11.86 -3.60 6.51
C PRO A 52 11.89 -3.33 5.00
N THR A 53 11.53 -4.31 4.17
CA THR A 53 11.48 -4.22 2.71
C THR A 53 10.12 -3.78 2.17
N THR A 54 9.14 -3.58 3.04
CA THR A 54 7.78 -3.22 2.64
C THR A 54 7.62 -1.73 2.51
N TYR A 55 7.13 -1.29 1.35
CA TYR A 55 6.81 0.11 1.05
C TYR A 55 5.31 0.25 0.85
N VAL A 56 4.73 1.29 1.44
CA VAL A 56 3.31 1.60 1.37
C VAL A 56 3.11 2.83 0.50
N TYR A 57 2.25 2.68 -0.51
CA TYR A 57 1.89 3.76 -1.44
C TYR A 57 0.39 4.03 -1.32
N VAL A 58 0.03 5.23 -0.92
CA VAL A 58 -1.37 5.68 -0.84
C VAL A 58 -1.58 6.73 -1.93
N ALA A 59 -2.47 6.45 -2.88
CA ALA A 59 -2.77 7.37 -3.97
C ALA A 59 -4.28 7.46 -4.22
N GLY A 60 -4.79 8.68 -4.37
CA GLY A 60 -6.22 8.95 -4.60
C GLY A 60 -6.69 10.26 -4.00
N LEU A 61 -8.00 10.37 -3.76
CA LEU A 61 -8.60 11.54 -3.13
C LEU A 61 -8.20 11.65 -1.66
N GLU A 62 -8.09 12.86 -1.13
CA GLU A 62 -7.76 13.08 0.30
C GLU A 62 -8.68 12.31 1.26
N ILE A 63 -9.97 12.16 0.92
CA ILE A 63 -10.94 11.41 1.72
C ILE A 63 -10.56 9.93 1.94
N ILE A 64 -9.80 9.33 1.02
CA ILE A 64 -9.37 7.94 1.11
C ILE A 64 -8.37 7.77 2.26
N ARG A 65 -7.56 8.79 2.57
CA ARG A 65 -6.61 8.74 3.67
C ARG A 65 -7.32 8.52 5.00
N ASP A 66 -8.41 9.24 5.21
CA ASP A 66 -9.10 9.23 6.50
C ASP A 66 -9.86 7.90 6.68
N GLN A 67 -10.49 7.39 5.62
CA GLN A 67 -11.11 6.06 5.60
C GLN A 67 -10.08 4.93 5.82
N LEU A 68 -8.92 5.03 5.17
CA LEU A 68 -7.84 4.05 5.35
C LEU A 68 -7.33 4.06 6.80
N ASN A 69 -7.16 5.23 7.40
CA ASN A 69 -6.70 5.34 8.79
C ASN A 69 -7.69 4.68 9.76
N GLU A 70 -9.00 4.83 9.54
CA GLU A 70 -10.04 4.22 10.37
C GLU A 70 -9.95 2.69 10.34
N VAL A 71 -9.92 2.10 9.14
CA VAL A 71 -9.89 0.64 8.98
C VAL A 71 -8.57 0.05 9.48
N MET A 72 -7.44 0.73 9.26
CA MET A 72 -6.14 0.29 9.77
C MET A 72 -6.05 0.39 11.30
N ALA A 73 -6.71 1.36 11.91
CA ALA A 73 -6.80 1.48 13.36
C ALA A 73 -7.64 0.36 13.99
N GLU A 74 -8.76 -0.01 13.35
CA GLU A 74 -9.56 -1.17 13.74
C GLU A 74 -8.73 -2.45 13.65
N MET A 75 -8.02 -2.66 12.54
CA MET A 75 -7.12 -3.80 12.35
C MET A 75 -5.98 -3.84 13.38
N ALA A 76 -5.39 -2.68 13.71
CA ALA A 76 -4.32 -2.57 14.71
C ALA A 76 -4.84 -2.66 16.17
N GLY A 77 -6.16 -2.72 16.37
CA GLY A 77 -6.84 -2.76 17.66
C GLY A 77 -6.90 -1.40 18.39
N SER A 78 -6.22 -0.36 17.88
CA SER A 78 -6.38 1.01 18.36
C SER A 78 -5.78 2.03 17.38
N ASN A 79 -6.32 3.25 17.40
CA ASN A 79 -5.75 4.41 16.70
C ASN A 79 -4.27 4.61 17.08
N GLN A 80 -3.94 4.52 18.36
CA GLN A 80 -2.59 4.80 18.83
C GLN A 80 -1.56 3.79 18.30
N THR A 81 -1.92 2.50 18.23
CA THR A 81 -1.06 1.47 17.63
C THR A 81 -0.83 1.75 16.15
N TRP A 82 -1.90 2.06 15.41
CA TRP A 82 -1.80 2.36 13.98
C TRP A 82 -0.95 3.60 13.70
N PHE A 83 -1.20 4.71 14.39
CA PHE A 83 -0.43 5.93 14.16
C PHE A 83 1.05 5.76 14.47
N ARG A 84 1.40 4.99 15.51
CA ARG A 84 2.81 4.64 15.78
C ARG A 84 3.44 3.88 14.61
N TRP A 85 2.76 2.85 14.09
CA TRP A 85 3.27 2.10 12.92
C TRP A 85 3.41 3.00 11.69
N LYS A 86 2.44 3.89 11.46
CA LYS A 86 2.50 4.86 10.38
C LYS A 86 3.68 5.81 10.55
N GLU A 87 3.92 6.31 11.76
CA GLU A 87 5.08 7.17 12.07
C GLU A 87 6.40 6.45 11.82
N ASP A 88 6.53 5.18 12.22
CA ASP A 88 7.72 4.37 11.95
C ASP A 88 7.96 4.22 10.43
N LEU A 89 6.90 3.93 9.67
CA LEU A 89 6.97 3.83 8.20
C LEU A 89 7.34 5.15 7.53
N VAL A 90 6.84 6.27 8.05
CA VAL A 90 7.19 7.62 7.56
C VAL A 90 8.64 7.96 7.89
N ALA A 91 9.09 7.68 9.13
CA ALA A 91 10.46 7.93 9.57
C ALA A 91 11.48 7.12 8.77
N GLU A 92 11.13 5.91 8.36
CA GLU A 92 11.97 5.04 7.53
C GLU A 92 11.86 5.35 6.03
N GLY A 93 11.04 6.33 5.64
CA GLY A 93 10.84 6.70 4.23
C GLY A 93 10.11 5.62 3.40
N ARG A 94 9.40 4.71 4.08
CA ARG A 94 8.66 3.60 3.48
C ARG A 94 7.19 3.93 3.21
N TRP A 95 6.71 5.08 3.66
CA TRP A 95 5.35 5.57 3.43
C TRP A 95 5.33 6.73 2.43
N ILE A 96 4.63 6.56 1.31
CA ILE A 96 4.52 7.55 0.24
C ILE A 96 3.05 7.87 -0.03
N GLU A 97 2.68 9.14 0.09
CA GLU A 97 1.33 9.64 -0.22
C GLU A 97 1.34 10.46 -1.52
N LEU A 98 0.39 10.20 -2.41
CA LEU A 98 0.08 10.97 -3.60
C LEU A 98 -1.43 11.26 -3.62
N LEU A 99 -1.84 12.23 -2.80
CA LEU A 99 -3.24 12.63 -2.64
C LEU A 99 -3.53 13.91 -3.43
N TYR A 100 -4.74 14.02 -3.98
CA TYR A 100 -5.21 15.18 -4.76
C TYR A 100 -6.70 15.49 -4.54
#